data_AF-A0A940PFD2-F1
#
_entry.id   AF-A0A940PFD2-F1
#
_cell.length_a   1.000
_cell.length_b   1.000
_cell.length_c   1.000
_cell.angle_alpha   90.00
_cell.angle_beta   90.00
_cell.angle_gamma   90.00
#
_symmetry.space_group_name_H-M   'P 1'
#
loop_
_entity.id
_entity.type
_entity.pdbx_description
1 polymer ?
#
loop_
_entity_poly.entity_id
_entity_poly.type
_entity_poly.pdbx_seq_one_letter_code
_entity_poly.pdbx_strand_id
1 'polypeptide(L)'
;MSVDMYVASSQRQASSVATICQQQKQGYELLEQSINDFVLHSPSLEGAAYESAKDFFHAVLIPLSKGGILLSEAVVEACQAFPNEYLAKVDSEDLKESDLREKIEQLTYFMADLSDLQERLQLLLYRQQQEDLFHDSIASRMTSSHSLMASYGQIREKLQSKLDDLLAFDARSPAIFSEIEELERAVARGVELAGGSWDVSLGKFNKPAHNTLIWRNRIDESWRIREAKRQSLVGGVHKDG
;
A
#
# COMPACT_ATOMS: atom_id res chain seq x y z
N MET A 1 18.07 -6.51 6.87
CA MET A 1 16.62 -6.72 7.00
C MET A 1 16.20 -7.57 5.80
N SER A 2 15.33 -8.56 6.00
CA SER A 2 14.77 -9.42 4.94
C SER A 2 13.40 -8.88 4.56
N VAL A 3 13.09 -8.83 3.26
CA VAL A 3 11.74 -8.52 2.78
C VAL A 3 10.90 -9.80 2.79
N ASP A 4 9.82 -9.79 3.55
CA ASP A 4 8.89 -10.92 3.68
C ASP A 4 7.46 -10.43 3.44
N MET A 5 6.71 -11.18 2.63
CA MET A 5 5.29 -10.90 2.37
C MET A 5 4.43 -12.10 2.74
N TYR A 6 3.37 -11.83 3.51
CA TYR A 6 2.35 -12.81 3.90
C TYR A 6 0.98 -12.35 3.38
N VAL A 7 0.54 -12.92 2.27
CA VAL A 7 -0.63 -12.47 1.49
C VAL A 7 -1.89 -12.50 2.35
N ALA A 8 -2.20 -13.64 2.95
CA ALA A 8 -3.42 -13.80 3.75
C ALA A 8 -3.43 -12.89 5.00
N SER A 9 -2.27 -12.61 5.58
CA SER A 9 -2.17 -11.68 6.72
C SER A 9 -2.36 -10.24 6.28
N SER A 10 -1.76 -9.83 5.16
CA SER A 10 -1.91 -8.49 4.59
C SER A 10 -3.36 -8.21 4.17
N GLN A 11 -4.03 -9.16 3.53
CA GLN A 11 -5.46 -9.05 3.19
C GLN A 11 -6.36 -8.95 4.41
N ARG A 12 -6.09 -9.73 5.48
CA ARG A 12 -6.82 -9.62 6.75
C ARG A 12 -6.61 -8.26 7.40
N GLN A 13 -5.39 -7.73 7.38
CA GLN A 13 -5.11 -6.39 7.88
C GLN A 13 -5.89 -5.33 7.09
N ALA A 14 -5.89 -5.41 5.76
CA ALA A 14 -6.67 -4.51 4.91
C ALA A 14 -8.17 -4.55 5.24
N SER A 15 -8.72 -5.75 5.46
CA SER A 15 -10.14 -5.94 5.81
C SER A 15 -10.48 -5.38 7.20
N SER A 16 -9.59 -5.60 8.18
CA SER A 16 -9.75 -5.09 9.54
C SER A 16 -9.70 -3.56 9.57
N VAL A 17 -8.74 -2.97 8.86
CA VAL A 17 -8.61 -1.52 8.71
C VAL A 17 -9.84 -0.93 8.02
N ALA A 18 -10.35 -1.58 6.97
CA ALA A 18 -11.58 -1.14 6.30
C ALA A 18 -12.77 -1.05 7.27
N THR A 19 -12.92 -2.02 8.17
CA THR A 19 -14.02 -2.00 9.16
C THR A 19 -13.86 -0.84 10.14
N ILE A 20 -12.64 -0.60 10.65
CA ILE A 20 -12.37 0.49 11.60
C ILE A 20 -12.58 1.86 10.92
N CYS A 21 -12.03 2.05 9.73
CA CYS A 21 -12.16 3.30 8.99
C CYS A 21 -13.60 3.57 8.54
N GLN A 22 -14.40 2.53 8.29
CA GLN A 22 -15.83 2.70 8.02
C GLN A 22 -16.57 3.26 9.23
N GLN A 23 -16.28 2.78 10.43
CA GLN A 23 -16.86 3.32 11.67
C GLN A 23 -16.41 4.76 11.92
N GLN A 24 -15.12 5.05 11.73
CA GLN A 24 -14.59 6.42 11.86
C GLN A 24 -15.24 7.38 10.88
N LYS A 25 -15.38 6.99 9.61
CA LYS A 25 -16.07 7.77 8.58
C LYS A 25 -17.51 8.08 8.98
N GLN A 26 -18.28 7.09 9.45
CA GLN A 26 -19.64 7.31 9.94
C GLN A 26 -19.66 8.31 11.11
N GLY A 27 -18.70 8.22 12.03
CA GLY A 27 -18.55 9.19 13.12
C GLY A 27 -18.31 10.61 12.61
N TYR A 28 -17.45 10.78 11.60
CA TYR A 28 -17.20 12.09 10.99
C TYR A 28 -18.39 12.62 10.19
N GLU A 29 -19.16 11.77 9.52
CA GLU A 29 -20.40 12.14 8.83
C GLU A 29 -21.47 12.64 9.82
N LEU A 30 -21.63 11.94 10.95
CA LEU A 30 -22.52 12.38 12.04
C LEU A 30 -22.04 13.69 12.69
N LEU A 31 -20.73 13.86 12.85
CA LEU A 31 -20.13 15.10 13.35
C LEU A 31 -20.41 16.27 12.39
N GLU A 32 -20.18 16.08 11.09
CA GLU A 32 -20.47 17.09 10.07
C GLU A 32 -21.95 17.48 10.08
N GLN A 33 -22.86 16.51 10.16
CA GLN A 33 -24.29 16.75 10.27
C GLN A 33 -24.64 17.57 11.52
N SER A 34 -24.13 17.16 12.68
CA SER A 34 -24.39 17.84 13.96
C SER A 34 -23.87 19.28 13.96
N ILE A 35 -22.71 19.52 13.36
CA ILE A 35 -22.16 20.86 13.20
C ILE A 35 -23.05 21.70 12.27
N ASN A 36 -23.49 21.14 11.14
CA ASN A 36 -24.39 21.85 10.23
C ASN A 36 -25.73 22.20 10.89
N ASP A 37 -26.30 21.31 11.69
CA ASP A 37 -27.53 21.58 12.45
C ASP A 37 -27.34 22.68 13.50
N PHE A 38 -26.19 22.70 14.18
CA PHE A 38 -25.83 23.78 15.10
C PHE A 38 -25.64 25.12 14.38
N VAL A 39 -24.92 25.12 13.25
CA VAL A 39 -24.58 26.35 12.52
C VAL A 39 -25.79 26.94 11.79
N LEU A 40 -26.56 26.10 11.09
CA LEU A 40 -27.61 26.53 10.16
C LEU A 40 -29.03 26.41 10.74
N HIS A 41 -29.27 25.43 11.61
CA HIS A 41 -30.63 25.06 12.07
C HIS A 41 -30.90 25.40 13.55
N SER A 42 -30.09 26.28 14.15
CA SER A 42 -30.26 26.74 15.53
C SER A 42 -30.45 28.27 15.62
N PRO A 43 -31.54 28.82 15.06
CA PRO A 43 -31.78 30.26 15.02
C PRO A 43 -31.98 30.86 16.42
N SER A 44 -32.50 30.08 17.38
CA SER A 44 -32.69 30.51 18.77
C SER A 44 -31.40 30.65 19.59
N LEU A 45 -30.27 30.13 19.09
CA LEU A 45 -28.97 30.27 19.72
C LEU A 45 -28.31 31.55 19.21
N GLU A 46 -28.55 32.64 19.94
CA GLU A 46 -28.15 34.01 19.61
C GLU A 46 -27.20 34.60 20.66
N GLY A 47 -26.51 35.67 20.29
CA GLY A 47 -25.54 36.37 21.13
C GLY A 47 -24.10 36.03 20.78
N ALA A 48 -23.19 36.89 21.21
CA ALA A 48 -21.84 36.93 20.66
C ALA A 48 -21.02 35.64 20.89
N ALA A 49 -21.31 34.88 21.95
CA ALA A 49 -20.70 33.58 22.19
C ALA A 49 -21.14 32.56 21.14
N TYR A 50 -22.45 32.41 20.91
CA TYR A 50 -23.00 31.48 19.92
C TYR A 50 -22.65 31.88 18.49
N GLU A 51 -22.67 33.17 18.15
CA GLU A 51 -22.24 33.65 16.83
C GLU A 51 -20.76 33.31 16.57
N SER A 52 -19.87 33.58 17.53
CA SER A 52 -18.46 33.22 17.39
C SER A 52 -18.24 31.71 17.30
N ALA A 53 -19.05 30.91 18.01
CA ALA A 53 -19.02 29.45 17.92
C ALA A 53 -19.43 28.97 16.53
N LYS A 54 -20.53 29.48 15.97
CA LYS A 54 -20.99 29.13 14.63
C LYS A 54 -19.93 29.44 13.57
N ASP A 55 -19.30 30.63 13.66
CA ASP A 55 -18.18 31.03 12.81
C ASP A 55 -16.99 30.06 12.92
N PHE A 56 -16.59 29.72 14.14
CA PHE A 56 -15.46 28.82 14.39
C PHE A 56 -15.73 27.40 13.89
N PHE A 57 -16.90 26.85 14.20
CA PHE A 57 -17.30 25.49 13.83
C PHE A 57 -17.35 25.34 12.31
N HIS A 58 -17.94 26.33 11.63
CA HIS A 58 -17.96 26.37 10.17
C HIS A 58 -16.55 26.50 9.57
N ALA A 59 -15.71 27.37 10.13
CA ALA A 59 -14.38 27.64 9.58
C ALA A 59 -13.33 26.54 9.84
N VAL A 60 -13.47 25.79 10.93
CA VAL A 60 -12.44 24.83 11.42
C VAL A 60 -12.98 23.42 11.52
N LEU A 61 -14.10 23.19 12.20
CA LEU A 61 -14.56 21.84 12.53
C LEU A 61 -15.19 21.12 11.32
N ILE A 62 -15.91 21.82 10.44
CA ILE A 62 -16.42 21.21 9.18
C ILE A 62 -15.26 20.77 8.27
N PRO A 63 -14.25 21.60 7.96
CA PRO A 63 -13.10 21.12 7.21
C PRO A 63 -12.34 19.97 7.90
N LEU A 64 -12.26 19.97 9.24
CA LEU A 64 -11.66 18.85 9.98
C LEU A 64 -12.44 17.55 9.84
N SER A 65 -13.78 17.56 9.90
CA SER A 65 -14.57 16.34 9.71
C SER A 65 -14.39 15.79 8.30
N LYS A 66 -14.36 16.64 7.27
CA LYS A 66 -14.01 16.25 5.90
C LYS A 66 -12.62 15.65 5.80
N GLY A 67 -11.63 16.25 6.47
CA GLY A 67 -10.27 15.71 6.55
C GLY A 67 -10.23 14.31 7.17
N GLY A 68 -10.99 14.08 8.24
CA GLY A 68 -11.13 12.77 8.88
C GLY A 68 -11.75 11.72 7.96
N ILE A 69 -12.80 12.08 7.20
CA ILE A 69 -13.40 11.21 6.17
C ILE A 69 -12.38 10.85 5.09
N LEU A 70 -11.68 11.86 4.54
CA LEU A 70 -10.67 11.66 3.49
C LEU A 70 -9.52 10.78 3.97
N LEU A 71 -9.03 11.01 5.19
CA LEU A 71 -7.97 10.19 5.77
C LEU A 71 -8.42 8.74 5.96
N SER A 72 -9.64 8.53 6.46
CA SER A 72 -10.24 7.21 6.59
C SER A 72 -10.34 6.50 5.24
N GLU A 73 -10.79 7.20 4.20
CA GLU A 73 -10.88 6.64 2.84
C GLU A 73 -9.50 6.32 2.25
N ALA A 74 -8.52 7.22 2.39
CA ALA A 74 -7.16 7.03 1.89
C ALA A 74 -6.43 5.86 2.57
N VAL A 75 -6.63 5.69 3.89
CA VAL A 75 -6.09 4.55 4.64
C VAL A 75 -6.66 3.23 4.11
N VAL A 76 -7.96 3.15 3.84
CA VAL A 76 -8.58 1.95 3.26
C VAL A 76 -8.05 1.66 1.87
N GLU A 77 -7.98 2.68 1.01
CA GLU A 77 -7.48 2.55 -0.37
C GLU A 77 -6.04 2.03 -0.38
N ALA A 78 -5.15 2.63 0.43
CA ALA A 78 -3.75 2.22 0.52
C ALA A 78 -3.58 0.81 1.09
N CYS A 79 -4.27 0.48 2.19
CA CYS A 79 -4.20 -0.84 2.80
C CYS A 79 -4.75 -1.94 1.88
N GLN A 80 -5.72 -1.64 1.01
CA GLN A 80 -6.20 -2.58 -0.01
C GLN A 80 -5.24 -2.65 -1.21
N ALA A 81 -4.69 -1.51 -1.64
CA ALA A 81 -3.77 -1.43 -2.76
C ALA A 81 -2.46 -2.20 -2.50
N PHE A 82 -1.95 -2.20 -1.27
CA PHE A 82 -0.70 -2.89 -0.91
C PHE A 82 -0.70 -4.40 -1.26
N PRO A 83 -1.59 -5.25 -0.71
CA PRO A 83 -1.65 -6.66 -1.08
C PRO A 83 -2.07 -6.87 -2.54
N ASN A 84 -2.93 -6.02 -3.11
CA ASN A 84 -3.37 -6.15 -4.50
C ASN A 84 -2.22 -5.88 -5.48
N GLU A 85 -1.36 -4.90 -5.20
CA GLU A 85 -0.23 -4.58 -6.05
C GLU A 85 0.85 -5.68 -5.97
N TYR A 86 1.05 -6.28 -4.79
CA TYR A 86 1.87 -7.48 -4.63
C TYR A 86 1.36 -8.64 -5.50
N LEU A 87 0.07 -8.97 -5.38
CA LEU A 87 -0.56 -10.05 -6.16
C LEU A 87 -0.48 -9.82 -7.67
N ALA A 88 -0.52 -8.56 -8.11
CA ALA A 88 -0.48 -8.21 -9.52
C ALA A 88 0.94 -8.20 -10.11
N LYS A 89 1.98 -7.93 -9.30
CA LYS A 89 3.34 -7.65 -9.79
C LYS A 89 4.41 -8.61 -9.30
N VAL A 90 4.13 -9.38 -8.26
CA VAL A 90 5.12 -10.27 -7.63
C VAL A 90 4.66 -11.72 -7.74
N ASP A 91 3.72 -12.14 -6.90
CA ASP A 91 3.23 -13.51 -6.87
C ASP A 91 1.90 -13.62 -6.10
N SER A 92 1.23 -14.76 -6.26
CA SER A 92 0.08 -15.19 -5.47
C SER A 92 0.45 -15.87 -4.14
N GLU A 93 1.70 -16.33 -4.01
CA GLU A 93 2.19 -17.05 -2.83
C GLU A 93 2.85 -16.12 -1.80
N ASP A 94 3.04 -16.63 -0.58
CA ASP A 94 3.89 -15.98 0.41
C ASP A 94 5.35 -16.11 -0.01
N LEU A 95 6.12 -15.01 0.06
CA LEU A 95 7.54 -15.00 -0.29
C LEU A 95 8.38 -14.43 0.85
N LYS A 96 9.53 -15.05 1.05
CA LYS A 96 10.60 -14.56 1.94
C LYS A 96 11.87 -14.42 1.15
N GLU A 97 12.48 -13.24 1.22
CA GLU A 97 13.74 -12.96 0.54
C GLU A 97 14.83 -13.97 0.95
N SER A 98 14.90 -14.30 2.24
CA SER A 98 15.85 -15.28 2.77
C SER A 98 15.70 -16.67 2.12
N ASP A 99 14.49 -17.22 2.09
CA ASP A 99 14.20 -18.53 1.48
C ASP A 99 14.50 -18.54 -0.03
N LEU A 100 14.21 -17.44 -0.74
CA LEU A 100 14.49 -17.31 -2.17
C LEU A 100 16.00 -17.31 -2.43
N ARG A 101 16.76 -16.51 -1.67
CA ARG A 101 18.22 -16.42 -1.79
C ARG A 101 18.89 -17.75 -1.49
N GLU A 102 18.46 -18.44 -0.42
CA GLU A 102 19.00 -19.74 -0.05
C GLU A 102 18.80 -20.76 -1.18
N LYS A 103 17.59 -20.86 -1.74
CA LYS A 103 17.30 -21.79 -2.85
C LYS A 103 18.10 -21.46 -4.11
N ILE A 104 18.28 -20.17 -4.44
CA ILE A 104 19.09 -19.72 -5.58
C ILE A 104 20.56 -20.13 -5.39
N GLU A 105 21.09 -19.95 -4.18
CA GLU A 105 22.46 -20.34 -3.84
C GLU A 105 22.65 -21.86 -3.93
N GLN A 106 21.72 -22.64 -3.36
CA GLN A 106 21.74 -24.11 -3.44
C GLN A 106 21.71 -24.60 -4.90
N LEU A 107 20.82 -24.05 -5.74
CA LEU A 107 20.77 -24.40 -7.16
C LEU A 107 22.06 -24.02 -7.89
N THR A 108 22.64 -22.87 -7.57
CA THR A 108 23.91 -22.42 -8.15
C THR A 108 25.05 -23.39 -7.79
N TYR A 109 25.09 -23.85 -6.54
CA TYR A 109 26.02 -24.88 -6.09
C TYR A 109 25.83 -26.19 -6.84
N PHE A 110 24.59 -26.70 -6.94
CA PHE A 110 24.32 -27.96 -7.66
C PHE A 110 24.67 -27.89 -9.15
N MET A 111 24.44 -26.74 -9.79
CA MET A 111 24.84 -26.54 -11.17
C MET A 111 26.37 -26.54 -11.34
N ALA A 112 27.10 -25.94 -10.39
CA ALA A 112 28.56 -25.94 -10.40
C ALA A 112 29.12 -27.36 -10.20
N ASP A 113 28.56 -28.13 -9.28
CA ASP A 113 28.94 -29.53 -9.02
C ASP A 113 28.67 -30.42 -10.24
N LEU A 114 27.49 -30.27 -10.88
CA LEU A 114 27.19 -30.97 -12.13
C LEU A 114 28.15 -30.59 -13.26
N SER A 115 28.55 -29.31 -13.34
CA SER A 115 29.52 -28.85 -14.35
C SER A 115 30.90 -29.47 -14.13
N ASP A 116 31.40 -29.51 -12.89
CA ASP A 116 32.67 -30.17 -12.54
C ASP A 116 32.62 -31.68 -12.84
N LEU A 117 31.50 -32.34 -12.53
CA LEU A 117 31.31 -33.75 -12.88
C LEU A 117 31.34 -33.98 -14.40
N GLN A 118 30.69 -33.11 -15.18
CA GLN A 118 30.70 -33.19 -16.65
C GLN A 118 32.12 -33.04 -17.21
N GLU A 119 32.90 -32.09 -16.70
CA GLU A 119 34.29 -31.89 -17.11
C GLU A 119 35.14 -33.14 -16.81
N ARG A 120 34.99 -33.73 -15.62
CA ARG A 120 35.68 -34.97 -15.25
C ARG A 120 35.31 -36.14 -16.15
N LEU A 121 34.02 -36.31 -16.47
CA LEU A 121 33.56 -37.37 -17.37
C LEU A 121 34.09 -37.18 -18.80
N GLN A 122 34.15 -35.94 -19.27
CA GLN A 122 34.73 -35.60 -20.57
C GLN A 122 36.23 -35.91 -20.63
N LEU A 123 36.98 -35.63 -19.55
CA LEU A 123 38.39 -35.99 -19.46
C LEU A 123 38.61 -37.51 -19.45
N LEU A 124 37.73 -38.28 -18.80
CA LEU A 124 37.77 -39.75 -18.84
C LEU A 124 37.55 -40.27 -20.25
N LEU A 125 36.58 -39.72 -20.99
CA LEU A 125 36.35 -40.05 -22.40
C LEU A 125 37.58 -39.76 -23.27
N TYR A 126 38.25 -38.63 -23.06
CA TYR A 126 39.48 -38.30 -23.80
C TYR A 126 40.63 -39.26 -23.50
N ARG A 127 40.73 -39.73 -22.23
CA ARG A 127 41.79 -40.64 -21.79
C ARG A 127 41.57 -42.09 -22.25
N GLN A 128 40.32 -42.53 -22.37
CA GLN A 128 39.98 -43.92 -22.60
C GLN A 128 39.64 -44.17 -24.09
N GLN A 129 40.64 -44.59 -24.87
CA GLN A 129 40.45 -45.06 -26.25
C GLN A 129 39.80 -46.46 -26.24
N GLN A 130 38.60 -46.60 -26.82
CA GLN A 130 38.04 -47.85 -27.39
C GLN A 130 37.24 -48.86 -26.53
N GLU A 131 36.20 -48.46 -25.80
CA GLU A 131 35.08 -49.39 -25.51
C GLU A 131 33.72 -48.72 -25.76
N ASP A 132 32.96 -49.21 -26.76
CA ASP A 132 31.68 -48.61 -27.19
C ASP A 132 30.64 -48.57 -26.07
N LEU A 133 30.54 -49.64 -25.26
CA LEU A 133 29.60 -49.71 -24.13
C LEU A 133 29.93 -48.67 -23.02
N PHE A 134 31.21 -48.40 -22.79
CA PHE A 134 31.64 -47.36 -21.84
C PHE A 134 31.30 -45.97 -22.38
N HIS A 135 31.50 -45.74 -23.68
CA HIS A 135 31.16 -44.48 -24.35
C HIS A 135 29.67 -44.17 -24.26
N ASP A 136 28.81 -45.14 -24.60
CA ASP A 136 27.35 -44.99 -24.53
C ASP A 136 26.87 -44.69 -23.11
N SER A 137 27.47 -45.35 -22.11
CA SER A 137 27.11 -45.11 -20.70
C SER A 137 27.47 -43.69 -20.23
N ILE A 138 28.60 -43.13 -20.66
CA ILE A 138 28.99 -41.75 -20.33
C ILE A 138 28.13 -40.77 -21.13
N ALA A 139 27.87 -41.02 -22.41
CA ALA A 139 27.02 -40.18 -23.23
C ALA A 139 25.60 -40.06 -22.64
N SER A 140 25.04 -41.17 -22.15
CA SER A 140 23.76 -41.19 -21.44
C SER A 140 23.81 -40.34 -20.16
N ARG A 141 24.84 -40.51 -19.31
CA ARG A 141 25.03 -39.70 -18.09
C ARG A 141 25.21 -38.21 -18.38
N MET A 142 25.95 -37.85 -19.43
CA MET A 142 26.12 -36.46 -19.87
C MET A 142 24.79 -35.85 -20.30
N THR A 143 23.99 -36.60 -21.06
CA THR A 143 22.66 -36.16 -21.50
C THR A 143 21.73 -35.92 -20.30
N SER A 144 21.70 -36.83 -19.33
CA SER A 144 20.92 -36.65 -18.10
C SER A 144 21.42 -35.47 -17.25
N SER A 145 22.73 -35.29 -17.14
CA SER A 145 23.30 -34.15 -16.42
C SER A 145 22.97 -32.82 -17.10
N HIS A 146 22.96 -32.78 -18.44
CA HIS A 146 22.58 -31.60 -19.19
C HIS A 146 21.11 -31.24 -18.99
N SER A 147 20.21 -32.23 -18.96
CA SER A 147 18.79 -31.97 -18.69
C SER A 147 18.54 -31.48 -17.26
N LEU A 148 19.25 -32.02 -16.27
CA LEU A 148 19.20 -31.53 -14.88
C LEU A 148 19.75 -30.11 -14.77
N MET A 149 20.87 -29.81 -15.39
CA MET A 149 21.47 -28.47 -15.38
C MET A 149 20.53 -27.45 -16.03
N ALA A 150 19.89 -27.80 -17.15
CA ALA A 150 18.87 -26.96 -17.78
C ALA A 150 17.67 -26.74 -16.85
N SER A 151 17.18 -27.79 -16.18
CA SER A 151 16.08 -27.70 -15.23
C SER A 151 16.42 -26.81 -14.03
N TYR A 152 17.59 -26.99 -13.41
CA TYR A 152 18.06 -26.13 -12.31
C TYR A 152 18.26 -24.68 -12.75
N GLY A 153 18.77 -24.46 -13.96
CA GLY A 153 18.89 -23.13 -14.55
C GLY A 153 17.53 -22.44 -14.64
N GLN A 154 16.52 -23.12 -15.18
CA GLN A 154 15.15 -22.59 -15.29
C GLN A 154 14.51 -22.29 -13.93
N ILE A 155 14.69 -23.18 -12.95
CA ILE A 155 14.15 -22.96 -11.60
C ILE A 155 14.83 -21.75 -10.95
N ARG A 156 16.17 -21.66 -11.08
CA ARG A 156 16.95 -20.55 -10.55
C ARG A 156 16.52 -19.22 -11.16
N GLU A 157 16.32 -19.16 -12.47
CA GLU A 157 15.82 -17.96 -13.16
C GLU A 157 14.44 -17.53 -12.66
N LYS A 158 13.52 -18.48 -12.46
CA LYS A 158 12.20 -18.18 -11.88
C LYS A 158 12.30 -17.63 -10.46
N LEU A 159 13.13 -18.23 -9.61
CA LEU A 159 13.34 -17.76 -8.24
C LEU A 159 13.99 -16.38 -8.22
N GLN A 160 14.94 -16.12 -9.13
CA GLN A 160 15.56 -14.82 -9.29
C GLN A 160 14.54 -13.76 -9.71
N SER A 161 13.67 -14.05 -10.68
CA SER A 161 12.58 -13.15 -11.06
C SER A 161 11.69 -12.81 -9.87
N LYS A 162 11.23 -13.82 -9.12
CA LYS A 162 10.41 -13.60 -7.91
C LYS A 162 11.13 -12.71 -6.87
N LEU A 163 12.43 -12.92 -6.68
CA LEU A 163 13.25 -12.12 -5.76
C LEU A 163 13.35 -10.67 -6.24
N ASP A 164 13.62 -10.46 -7.53
CA ASP A 164 13.74 -9.13 -8.11
C ASP A 164 12.40 -8.37 -8.03
N ASP A 165 11.29 -9.05 -8.34
CA ASP A 165 9.94 -8.50 -8.25
C ASP A 165 9.57 -8.16 -6.79
N LEU A 166 9.92 -9.03 -5.83
CA LEU A 166 9.70 -8.79 -4.40
C LEU A 166 10.46 -7.56 -3.90
N LEU A 167 11.73 -7.40 -4.28
CA LEU A 167 12.55 -6.24 -3.91
C LEU A 167 12.08 -4.96 -4.60
N ALA A 168 11.65 -5.06 -5.86
CA ALA A 168 11.06 -3.93 -6.57
C ALA A 168 9.74 -3.50 -5.92
N PHE A 169 8.93 -4.46 -5.45
CA PHE A 169 7.71 -4.20 -4.68
C PHE A 169 8.01 -3.52 -3.34
N ASP A 170 8.99 -3.99 -2.58
CA ASP A 170 9.41 -3.35 -1.33
C ASP A 170 9.78 -1.88 -1.55
N ALA A 171 10.61 -1.61 -2.57
CA ALA A 171 11.07 -0.25 -2.88
C ALA A 171 9.95 0.72 -3.30
N ARG A 172 8.92 0.24 -4.02
CA ARG A 172 7.79 1.06 -4.50
C ARG A 172 6.65 1.18 -3.50
N SER A 173 6.48 0.20 -2.62
CA SER A 173 5.29 0.08 -1.77
C SER A 173 5.05 1.24 -0.79
N PRO A 174 6.06 1.96 -0.26
CA PRO A 174 5.82 3.12 0.58
C PRO A 174 5.02 4.22 -0.13
N ALA A 175 5.19 4.37 -1.45
CA ALA A 175 4.48 5.38 -2.23
C ALA A 175 2.96 5.17 -2.22
N ILE A 176 2.48 3.95 -1.97
CA ILE A 176 1.06 3.61 -1.83
C ILE A 176 0.42 4.41 -0.67
N PHE A 177 1.19 4.76 0.36
CA PHE A 177 0.70 5.42 1.57
C PHE A 177 0.94 6.95 1.57
N SER A 178 1.52 7.51 0.51
CA SER A 178 1.90 8.93 0.43
C SER A 178 0.74 9.92 0.63
N GLU A 179 -0.45 9.59 0.12
CA GLU A 179 -1.65 10.42 0.28
C GLU A 179 -2.06 10.55 1.76
N ILE A 180 -1.85 9.50 2.56
CA ILE A 180 -2.16 9.49 4.00
C ILE A 180 -1.28 10.52 4.71
N GLU A 181 0.03 10.55 4.43
CA GLU A 181 0.97 11.48 5.06
C GLU A 181 0.61 12.95 4.77
N GLU A 182 0.20 13.25 3.54
CA GLU A 182 -0.21 14.60 3.13
C GLU A 182 -1.51 15.03 3.83
N LEU A 183 -2.50 14.13 3.92
CA LEU A 183 -3.76 14.40 4.61
C LEU A 183 -3.58 14.50 6.12
N GLU A 184 -2.77 13.62 6.72
CA GLU A 184 -2.45 13.64 8.15
C GLU A 184 -1.81 14.98 8.55
N ARG A 185 -0.84 15.47 7.76
CA ARG A 185 -0.23 16.80 7.98
C ARG A 185 -1.24 17.95 7.92
N ALA A 186 -2.26 17.85 7.06
CA ALA A 186 -3.31 18.86 6.98
C ALA A 186 -4.25 18.78 8.19
N VAL A 187 -4.69 17.57 8.55
CA VAL A 187 -5.58 17.32 9.70
C VAL A 187 -4.92 17.69 11.02
N ALA A 188 -3.66 17.30 11.24
CA ALA A 188 -2.93 17.61 12.47
C ALA A 188 -2.84 19.12 12.73
N ARG A 189 -2.58 19.93 11.70
CA ARG A 189 -2.59 21.40 11.80
C ARG A 189 -3.96 21.96 12.15
N GLY A 190 -5.03 21.39 11.59
CA GLY A 190 -6.39 21.79 11.94
C GLY A 190 -6.73 21.43 13.39
N VAL A 191 -6.31 20.26 13.87
CA VAL A 191 -6.54 19.80 15.26
C VAL A 191 -5.79 20.70 16.26
N GLU A 192 -4.54 21.06 15.98
CA GLU A 192 -3.78 22.00 16.79
C GLU A 192 -4.49 23.35 16.90
N LEU A 193 -4.96 23.89 15.78
CA LEU A 193 -5.75 25.13 15.75
C LEU A 193 -7.05 25.00 16.56
N ALA A 194 -7.69 23.84 16.56
CA ALA A 194 -8.91 23.60 17.32
C ALA A 194 -8.70 23.57 18.84
N GLY A 195 -7.50 23.20 19.31
CA GLY A 195 -7.15 23.18 20.73
C GLY A 195 -7.16 24.56 21.39
N GLY A 196 -6.89 25.64 20.64
CA GLY A 196 -6.85 27.03 21.14
C GLY A 196 -8.13 27.85 20.87
N SER A 197 -9.26 27.18 20.70
CA SER A 197 -10.46 27.76 20.10
C SER A 197 -11.27 28.71 20.98
N TRP A 198 -11.17 28.63 22.31
CA TRP A 198 -11.99 29.43 23.23
C TRP A 198 -11.18 30.49 23.98
N ASP A 199 -11.67 31.73 23.97
CA ASP A 199 -11.15 32.82 24.79
C ASP A 199 -12.08 33.04 25.99
N VAL A 200 -11.59 32.63 27.17
CA VAL A 200 -12.31 32.77 28.44
C VAL A 200 -12.52 34.24 28.82
N SER A 201 -11.58 35.12 28.48
CA SER A 201 -11.65 36.53 28.84
C SER A 201 -12.69 37.29 28.02
N LEU A 202 -12.85 36.91 26.75
CA LEU A 202 -13.86 37.49 25.85
C LEU A 202 -15.21 36.77 25.91
N GLY A 203 -15.25 35.54 26.46
CA GLY A 203 -16.44 34.68 26.45
C GLY A 203 -16.85 34.30 25.03
N LYS A 204 -15.87 34.12 24.13
CA LYS A 204 -16.10 33.89 22.70
C LYS A 204 -15.10 32.89 22.15
N PHE A 205 -15.45 32.29 21.01
CA PHE A 205 -14.50 31.54 20.21
C PHE A 205 -13.58 32.48 19.43
N ASN A 206 -12.31 32.09 19.35
CA ASN A 206 -11.29 32.76 18.56
C ASN A 206 -11.55 32.51 17.08
N LYS A 207 -11.79 33.58 16.33
CA LYS A 207 -11.85 33.49 14.86
C LYS A 207 -10.43 33.29 14.32
N PRO A 208 -10.13 32.16 13.66
CA PRO A 208 -8.79 31.95 13.12
C PRO A 208 -8.47 32.97 12.03
N ALA A 209 -7.25 33.48 12.04
CA ALA A 209 -6.78 34.35 10.96
C ALA A 209 -6.68 33.56 9.65
N HIS A 210 -6.96 34.20 8.52
CA HIS A 210 -7.03 33.53 7.21
C HIS A 210 -5.74 32.76 6.85
N ASN A 211 -4.57 33.29 7.20
CA ASN A 211 -3.28 32.65 6.98
C ASN A 211 -3.08 31.36 7.80
N THR A 212 -3.81 31.16 8.91
CA THR A 212 -3.76 29.93 9.71
C THR A 212 -4.62 28.81 9.13
N LEU A 213 -5.49 29.11 8.16
CA LEU A 213 -6.45 28.19 7.55
C LEU A 213 -5.93 27.54 6.24
N ILE A 214 -4.65 27.72 5.91
CA ILE A 214 -4.03 27.21 4.67
C ILE A 214 -4.09 25.67 4.59
N TRP A 215 -4.08 24.97 5.72
CA TRP A 215 -4.20 23.50 5.76
C TRP A 215 -5.49 23.00 5.11
N ARG A 216 -6.57 23.80 5.11
CA ARG A 216 -7.84 23.45 4.48
C ARG A 216 -7.72 23.30 2.98
N ASN A 217 -6.85 24.06 2.32
CA ASN A 217 -6.70 24.01 0.86
C ASN A 217 -6.42 22.58 0.36
N ARG A 218 -5.64 21.81 1.13
CA ARG A 218 -5.36 20.40 0.82
C ARG A 218 -6.62 19.55 0.93
N ILE A 219 -7.37 19.69 2.03
CA ILE A 219 -8.61 18.96 2.27
C ILE A 219 -9.68 19.33 1.24
N ASP A 220 -9.86 20.61 0.96
CA ASP A 220 -10.85 21.11 0.01
C ASP A 220 -10.56 20.59 -1.41
N GLU A 221 -9.29 20.54 -1.80
CA GLU A 221 -8.89 19.97 -3.09
C GLU A 221 -9.15 18.46 -3.16
N SER A 222 -8.71 17.69 -2.15
CA SER A 222 -8.98 16.25 -2.10
C SER A 222 -10.48 15.95 -2.05
N TRP A 223 -11.28 16.78 -1.35
CA TRP A 223 -12.73 16.67 -1.30
C TRP A 223 -13.37 16.92 -2.67
N ARG A 224 -12.91 17.93 -3.41
CA ARG A 224 -13.37 18.22 -4.76
C ARG A 224 -13.10 17.06 -5.72
N ILE A 225 -11.91 16.47 -5.64
CA ILE A 225 -11.54 15.29 -6.44
C ILE A 225 -12.45 14.10 -6.09
N ARG A 226 -12.69 13.86 -4.81
CA ARG A 226 -13.60 12.81 -4.33
C ARG A 226 -15.01 12.96 -4.89
N GLU A 227 -15.59 14.15 -4.81
CA GLU A 227 -16.95 14.39 -5.33
C GLU A 227 -17.01 14.24 -6.86
N ALA A 228 -15.99 14.71 -7.58
CA ALA A 228 -15.91 14.49 -9.02
C ALA A 228 -15.86 13.00 -9.40
N LYS A 229 -15.07 12.19 -8.67
CA LYS A 229 -15.05 10.73 -8.83
C LYS A 229 -16.44 10.13 -8.59
N ARG A 230 -17.12 10.51 -7.51
CA ARG A 230 -18.48 10.02 -7.20
C ARG A 230 -19.50 10.38 -8.30
N GLN A 231 -19.46 11.61 -8.82
CA GLN A 231 -20.37 12.05 -9.89
C GLN A 231 -20.13 11.29 -11.20
N SER A 232 -18.88 11.00 -11.56
CA SER A 232 -18.56 10.23 -12.75
C SER A 232 -19.09 8.78 -12.69
N LEU A 233 -19.06 8.16 -11.51
CA LEU A 233 -19.60 6.82 -11.28
C LEU A 233 -21.12 6.76 -11.39
N VAL A 234 -21.83 7.80 -10.92
CA VAL A 234 -23.30 7.90 -11.01
C VAL A 234 -23.74 8.24 -12.44
N GLY A 235 -22.99 9.06 -13.17
CA GLY A 235 -23.28 9.46 -14.54
C GLY A 235 -23.06 8.36 -15.60
N GLY A 236 -22.24 7.34 -15.30
CA GLY A 236 -22.01 6.18 -16.18
C GLY A 236 -23.17 5.17 -16.18
N VAL A 237 -23.94 5.08 -15.09
CA VAL A 237 -25.03 4.09 -14.94
C VAL A 237 -26.27 4.44 -15.79
N HIS A 238 -26.40 5.68 -16.26
CA HIS A 238 -27.56 6.13 -17.05
C HIS A 238 -27.38 6.11 -18.58
N LYS A 239 -26.25 5.63 -19.10
CA LYS A 239 -25.99 5.61 -20.57
C LYS A 239 -26.17 4.25 -21.25
N ASP A 240 -26.46 3.20 -20.50
CA ASP A 240 -26.69 1.85 -21.03
C ASP A 240 -28.16 1.43 -20.88
N GLY A 241 -29.08 2.22 -21.45
CA GLY A 241 -30.52 1.96 -21.50
C GLY A 241 -31.12 2.26 -22.85
#